data_AF-A0A7S0X4Q0-F1
#
_entry.id   AF-A0A7S0X4Q0-F1
#
_cell.length_a   1.000
_cell.length_b   1.000
_cell.length_c   1.000
_cell.angle_alpha   90.00
_cell.angle_beta   90.00
_cell.angle_gamma   90.00
#
_symmetry.space_group_name_H-M   'P 1'
#
loop_
_entity.id
_entity.type
_entity.pdbx_description
1 polymer ?
#
loop_
_entity_poly.entity_id
_entity_poly.type
_entity_poly.pdbx_seq_one_letter_code
_entity_poly.pdbx_strand_id
1 'polypeptide(L)'
;GGASGGKSLPEARGIHVMCTSNGSPYLNWQTRIMYRTFLDVQPGSDMLHFTRLLHRRTDDELMAEVPTVRVDSLHAPCDRSKAEKIISLHSTPYTLHPKP
;
A
#
# COMPACT_ATOMS: atom_id res chain seq x y z
N GLY A 1 10.86 0.77 44.73
CA GLY A 1 10.61 -0.11 43.57
C GLY A 1 9.47 0.46 42.75
N GLY A 2 9.59 0.37 41.42
CA GLY A 2 8.46 0.51 40.49
C GLY A 2 8.30 1.87 39.80
N ALA A 3 9.06 2.13 38.74
CA ALA A 3 8.68 3.09 37.71
C ALA A 3 8.02 2.32 36.55
N SER A 4 6.72 2.51 36.35
CA SER A 4 5.96 1.95 35.23
C SER A 4 6.30 2.71 33.95
N GLY A 5 7.31 2.24 33.22
CA GLY A 5 7.63 2.72 31.87
C GLY A 5 6.55 2.28 30.88
N GLY A 6 5.53 3.11 30.68
CA GLY A 6 4.64 2.99 29.54
C GLY A 6 5.46 3.19 28.26
N LYS A 7 5.55 2.17 27.41
CA LYS A 7 6.16 2.30 26.08
C LYS A 7 5.26 3.21 25.25
N SER A 8 5.66 4.46 25.05
CA SER A 8 5.03 5.33 24.05
C SER A 8 5.20 4.65 22.68
N LEU A 9 4.09 4.46 21.96
CA LEU A 9 4.17 4.10 20.54
C LEU A 9 4.98 5.19 19.83
N PRO A 10 5.92 4.83 18.94
CA PRO A 10 6.70 5.84 18.24
C PRO A 10 5.75 6.74 17.47
N GLU A 11 6.00 8.04 17.55
CA GLU A 11 5.13 9.03 16.95
C GLU A 11 5.26 8.99 15.43
N ALA A 12 4.40 8.20 14.77
CA ALA A 12 4.35 8.13 13.32
C ALA A 12 3.65 9.37 12.75
N ARG A 13 4.31 10.53 12.79
CA ARG A 13 3.78 11.76 12.15
C ARG A 13 4.19 11.84 10.67
N GLY A 14 3.82 10.83 9.88
CA GLY A 14 4.09 10.80 8.45
C GLY A 14 2.83 10.51 7.64
N ILE A 15 2.78 11.01 6.41
CA ILE A 15 1.70 10.79 5.45
C ILE A 15 1.98 9.50 4.67
N HIS A 16 1.02 8.59 4.66
CA HIS A 16 1.00 7.43 3.77
C HIS A 16 0.08 7.74 2.58
N VAL A 17 0.66 7.83 1.39
CA VAL A 17 -0.08 8.04 0.15
C VAL A 17 -0.63 6.71 -0.34
N MET A 18 -1.93 6.67 -0.65
CA MET A 18 -2.58 5.48 -1.16
C MET A 18 -3.34 5.81 -2.45
N CYS A 19 -3.30 4.91 -3.44
CA CYS A 19 -4.11 5.02 -4.65
C CYS A 19 -4.79 3.68 -4.98
N THR A 20 -5.98 3.73 -5.58
CA THR A 20 -6.71 2.53 -6.03
C THR A 20 -6.54 2.34 -7.53
N SER A 21 -6.34 1.11 -7.98
CA SER A 21 -6.27 0.76 -9.39
C SER A 21 -6.98 -0.55 -9.68
N ASN A 22 -7.63 -0.66 -10.83
CA ASN A 22 -8.12 -1.93 -11.38
C ASN A 22 -7.13 -2.56 -12.38
N GLY A 23 -5.95 -1.96 -12.56
CA GLY A 23 -4.90 -2.41 -13.48
C GLY A 23 -5.19 -2.14 -14.96
N SER A 24 -6.09 -1.21 -15.28
CA SER A 24 -6.29 -0.75 -16.66
C SER A 24 -5.08 0.07 -17.15
N PRO A 25 -4.78 0.08 -18.47
CA PRO A 25 -3.61 0.78 -19.00
C PRO A 25 -3.54 2.25 -18.60
N TYR A 26 -4.69 2.94 -18.55
CA TYR A 26 -4.77 4.33 -18.12
C TYR A 26 -4.37 4.51 -16.65
N LEU A 27 -4.96 3.71 -15.75
CA LEU A 27 -4.62 3.77 -14.32
C LEU A 27 -3.18 3.33 -14.07
N ASN A 28 -2.62 2.45 -14.90
CA ASN A 28 -1.21 2.09 -14.82
C ASN A 28 -0.31 3.29 -15.12
N TRP A 29 -0.57 3.99 -16.23
CA TRP A 29 0.17 5.21 -16.56
C TRP A 29 0.04 6.29 -15.48
N GLN A 30 -1.17 6.52 -14.97
CA GLN A 30 -1.37 7.45 -13.85
C GLN A 30 -0.60 7.03 -12.60
N THR A 31 -0.61 5.74 -12.25
CA THR A 31 0.13 5.22 -11.10
C THR A 31 1.63 5.43 -11.28
N ARG A 32 2.19 5.17 -12.47
CA ARG A 32 3.61 5.39 -12.75
C ARG A 32 4.01 6.84 -12.55
N ILE A 33 3.22 7.77 -13.07
CA ILE A 33 3.45 9.21 -12.90
C ILE A 33 3.39 9.58 -11.41
N MET A 34 2.33 9.20 -10.71
CA MET A 34 2.17 9.48 -9.28
C MET A 34 3.32 8.92 -8.44
N TYR A 35 3.70 7.66 -8.67
CA TYR A 35 4.74 6.99 -7.91
C TYR A 35 6.12 7.60 -8.20
N ARG A 36 6.40 7.94 -9.46
CA ARG A 36 7.65 8.61 -9.80
C ARG A 36 7.74 9.98 -9.15
N THR A 37 6.67 10.78 -9.22
CA THR A 37 6.61 12.07 -8.54
C THR A 37 6.77 11.91 -7.03
N PHE A 38 6.11 10.92 -6.42
CA PHE A 38 6.29 10.60 -5.00
C PHE A 38 7.76 10.35 -4.66
N LEU A 39 8.47 9.51 -5.42
CA LEU A 39 9.89 9.22 -5.16
C LEU A 39 10.78 10.46 -5.27
N ASP A 40 10.47 11.37 -6.21
CA ASP A 40 11.25 12.60 -6.38
C ASP A 40 11.02 13.59 -5.22
N VAL A 41 9.81 13.65 -4.63
CA VAL A 41 9.47 14.59 -3.55
C VAL A 41 9.58 14.01 -2.14
N GLN A 42 9.59 12.68 -1.99
CA GLN A 42 9.64 12.00 -0.70
C GLN A 42 10.82 12.51 0.17
N PRO A 43 12.05 12.67 -0.36
CA PRO A 43 13.17 13.18 0.41
C PRO A 43 12.89 14.62 0.89
N GLY A 44 12.73 14.79 2.20
CA GLY A 44 12.44 16.09 2.81
C GLY A 44 10.95 16.46 2.89
N SER A 45 10.04 15.54 2.56
CA SER A 45 8.60 15.70 2.79
C SER A 45 8.11 14.86 3.98
N ASP A 46 6.92 15.17 4.47
CA ASP A 46 6.22 14.32 5.46
C ASP A 46 5.64 13.04 4.84
N MET A 47 5.70 12.86 3.52
CA MET A 47 5.19 11.67 2.85
C MET A 47 6.21 10.54 2.94
N LEU A 48 5.92 9.52 3.75
CA LEU A 48 6.88 8.47 4.06
C LEU A 48 6.67 7.21 3.21
N HIS A 49 5.42 6.91 2.85
CA HIS A 49 5.05 5.67 2.19
C HIS A 49 4.09 5.90 1.03
N PHE A 50 4.18 5.03 0.02
CA PHE A 50 3.24 4.96 -1.09
C PHE A 50 2.75 3.53 -1.22
N THR A 51 1.44 3.31 -1.38
CA THR A 51 0.89 1.99 -1.65
C THR A 51 -0.25 2.06 -2.64
N ARG A 52 -0.16 1.23 -3.68
CA ARG A 52 -1.24 0.99 -4.62
C ARG A 52 -2.13 -0.14 -4.14
N LEU A 53 -3.44 0.07 -4.12
CA LEU A 53 -4.46 -0.93 -3.87
C LEU A 53 -4.97 -1.47 -5.21
N LEU A 54 -4.68 -2.74 -5.50
CA LEU A 54 -5.04 -3.38 -6.75
C LEU A 54 -6.33 -4.19 -6.62
N HIS A 55 -7.41 -3.69 -7.22
CA HIS A 55 -8.74 -4.32 -7.26
C HIS A 55 -8.87 -5.29 -8.45
N ARG A 56 -8.04 -6.33 -8.46
CA ARG A 56 -8.14 -7.44 -9.42
C ARG A 56 -7.48 -8.68 -8.86
N ARG A 57 -7.92 -9.84 -9.36
CA ARG A 57 -7.44 -11.16 -8.90
C ARG A 57 -6.07 -11.55 -9.45
N THR A 58 -5.62 -10.92 -10.53
CA THR A 58 -4.37 -11.25 -11.23
C THR A 58 -3.34 -10.12 -11.10
N ASP A 59 -2.06 -10.42 -11.24
CA ASP A 59 -0.98 -9.44 -11.22
C ASP A 59 -0.90 -8.66 -12.53
N ASP A 60 -0.62 -7.36 -12.44
CA ASP A 60 -0.24 -6.54 -13.60
C ASP A 60 1.26 -6.24 -13.65
N GLU A 61 1.66 -5.56 -14.71
CA GLU A 61 3.01 -5.07 -14.95
C GLU A 61 3.57 -4.18 -13.82
N LEU A 62 2.72 -3.54 -13.00
CA LEU A 62 3.16 -2.63 -11.96
C LEU A 62 3.46 -3.31 -10.63
N MET A 63 3.11 -4.59 -10.46
CA MET A 63 3.38 -5.32 -9.23
C MET A 63 4.87 -5.38 -8.89
N ALA A 64 5.74 -5.35 -9.90
CA ALA A 64 7.19 -5.33 -9.74
C ALA A 64 7.79 -3.92 -9.59
N GLU A 65 7.01 -2.87 -9.86
CA GLU A 65 7.48 -1.48 -9.91
C GLU A 65 6.99 -0.66 -8.71
N VAL A 66 5.70 -0.81 -8.37
CA VAL A 66 5.02 0.02 -7.37
C VAL A 66 4.63 -0.85 -6.18
N PRO A 67 4.91 -0.45 -4.92
CA PRO A 67 4.44 -1.16 -3.75
C PRO A 67 2.92 -1.34 -3.82
N THR A 68 2.48 -2.59 -3.99
CA THR A 68 1.09 -2.90 -4.28
C THR A 68 0.55 -3.90 -3.29
N VAL A 69 -0.62 -3.59 -2.73
CA VAL A 69 -1.45 -4.53 -2.00
C VAL A 69 -2.58 -4.96 -2.92
N ARG A 70 -2.69 -6.27 -3.18
CA ARG A 70 -3.86 -6.83 -3.85
C ARG A 70 -5.01 -6.81 -2.88
N VAL A 71 -6.11 -6.20 -3.27
CA VAL A 71 -7.33 -6.16 -2.49
C VAL A 71 -8.28 -7.17 -3.11
N ASP A 72 -8.52 -8.26 -2.40
CA ASP A 72 -9.62 -9.15 -2.72
C ASP A 72 -10.91 -8.35 -2.53
N SER A 73 -11.66 -8.15 -3.62
CA SER A 73 -13.00 -7.58 -3.54
C SER A 73 -13.78 -8.38 -2.51
N LEU A 74 -14.25 -7.71 -1.45
CA LEU A 74 -14.84 -8.33 -0.25
C LEU A 74 -16.05 -9.25 -0.53
N HIS A 75 -16.53 -9.34 -1.76
CA HIS A 75 -17.64 -10.21 -2.13
C HIS A 75 -17.51 -10.71 -3.58
N ALA A 76 -17.10 -11.96 -3.78
CA ALA A 76 -17.34 -12.63 -5.07
C ALA A 76 -18.85 -12.67 -5.46
N PRO A 77 -19.83 -12.68 -4.53
CA PRO A 77 -21.26 -12.65 -4.89
C PRO A 77 -21.97 -11.28 -4.79
N CYS A 78 -21.38 -10.24 -4.19
CA CYS A 78 -22.10 -8.99 -3.87
C CYS A 78 -21.30 -7.72 -4.23
N ASP A 79 -21.39 -7.34 -5.50
CA ASP A 79 -21.37 -5.95 -5.97
C ASP A 79 -22.63 -5.16 -5.50
N ARG A 80 -23.11 -5.45 -4.29
CA ARG A 80 -24.27 -4.78 -3.67
C ARG A 80 -24.09 -4.78 -2.15
N SER A 81 -23.65 -3.62 -1.66
CA SER A 81 -23.72 -3.11 -0.29
C SER A 81 -22.69 -3.57 0.77
N LYS A 82 -21.96 -2.53 1.22
CA LYS A 82 -21.25 -2.27 2.48
C LYS A 82 -19.90 -2.95 2.74
N ALA A 83 -18.90 -2.07 2.73
CA ALA A 83 -17.52 -2.25 3.13
C ALA A 83 -17.41 -2.30 4.65
N GLU A 84 -16.82 -3.36 5.19
CA GLU A 84 -16.18 -3.34 6.51
C GLU A 84 -15.18 -4.50 6.59
N LYS A 85 -13.96 -4.16 7.04
CA LYS A 85 -12.74 -4.99 7.21
C LYS A 85 -11.89 -5.21 5.95
N ILE A 86 -10.71 -4.59 5.91
CA ILE A 86 -9.37 -5.24 5.89
C ILE A 86 -8.31 -4.11 5.79
N ILE A 87 -8.06 -3.44 6.93
CA ILE A 87 -6.72 -2.93 7.24
C ILE A 87 -6.21 -3.90 8.31
N SER A 88 -5.61 -4.99 7.86
CA SER A 88 -4.76 -5.83 8.71
C SER A 88 -3.32 -5.56 8.29
N LEU A 89 -2.82 -4.39 8.70
CA LEU A 89 -1.39 -4.20 8.88
C LEU A 89 -0.99 -5.15 10.00
N HIS A 90 -0.28 -6.25 9.72
CA HIS A 90 0.68 -6.90 10.63
C HIS A 90 1.65 -7.76 9.79
N SER A 91 2.90 -7.28 9.71
CA SER A 91 4.12 -8.08 9.88
C SER A 91 4.36 -9.28 8.95
N THR A 92 4.91 -9.02 7.75
CA THR A 92 5.78 -10.01 7.08
C THR A 92 7.05 -9.30 6.58
N PRO A 93 8.27 -9.72 6.98
CA PRO A 93 9.48 -9.29 6.31
C PRO A 93 9.52 -9.95 4.93
N TYR A 94 9.37 -9.18 3.86
CA TYR A 94 9.59 -9.66 2.51
C TYR A 94 11.08 -9.96 2.32
N THR A 95 11.44 -11.25 2.26
CA THR A 95 12.75 -11.69 1.79
C THR A 95 12.81 -11.56 0.27
N LEU A 96 13.73 -10.74 -0.24
CA LEU A 96 14.11 -10.70 -1.66
C LEU A 96 14.71 -12.06 -2.05
N HIS A 97 14.00 -12.83 -2.87
CA HIS A 97 14.60 -13.98 -3.54
C HIS A 97 15.51 -13.48 -4.66
N PRO A 98 16.77 -13.97 -4.78
CA PRO A 98 17.58 -13.72 -5.96
C PRO A 98 17.02 -14.52 -7.14
N LYS A 99 16.89 -13.87 -8.30
CA LYS A 99 16.47 -14.50 -9.56
C LYS A 99 17.59 -15.41 -10.11
N PRO A 100 17.25 -16.46 -10.89
CA PRO A 100 18.22 -17.27 -11.62
C PRO A 100 18.90 -16.48 -12.74
#